data_AF-A0A7R8P360-F1
#
_entry.id   AF-A0A7R8P360-F1
#
_cell.length_a   1.000
_cell.length_b   1.000
_cell.length_c   1.000
_cell.angle_alpha   90.00
_cell.angle_beta   90.00
_cell.angle_gamma   90.00
#
_symmetry.space_group_name_H-M   'P 1'
#
loop_
_entity.id
_entity.type
_entity.pdbx_description
1 polymer ?
#
loop_
_entity_poly.entity_id
_entity_poly.type
_entity_poly.pdbx_seq_one_letter_code
_entity_poly.pdbx_strand_id
1 'polypeptide(L)'
;MRNWLQGRDLAVFHSVAGRHWPGADPLLPQLSRSANHGLLWFGTAVGIAALGTSARSRRAALRGVASLAVASAAINTVGKGAVRRQRPILDQVPVMRQLKRQPITTSFPSGHAASAAAFATGVALESKGWGAVVAPVAVAVAASRVYTGVHYPSDVLAGAALGVGAAFALRGVVPTRGQLPAPGRPPGEAPALPGGKGLVVVVNQASGTATATAAMVREALPQAEVVECAPADLSGAMEKAAGRGQALGVCGGDGTVNLAASVAATHGMPLAVFPGGTLNHFAYDLGIETVQEAAAALTAGDAIRVDLGRFRPGPNGPEGADGYFLNAFSMGAYPELVRTREHWSPRIGGWPAGVLAALHVLRGQRPLEAELQGRRRPLWLLFVGNGLFQRVGPAPGRRHNLADGLLDVRVVHGGRGPGLRMLAAAVAGPLTRSPAHAAVRRRRVRIAGLAPGTPYAYDGEVAHSGTELLIDKLPEALTVYCPMSV
;
A
#
# COMPACT_ATOMS: atom_id res chain seq x y z
N MET A 1 -31.91 36.73 5.61
CA MET A 1 -31.22 35.57 4.99
C MET A 1 -31.64 34.22 5.57
N ARG A 2 -31.65 34.03 6.91
CA ARG A 2 -32.02 32.76 7.57
C ARG A 2 -33.46 32.26 7.27
N ASN A 3 -34.45 33.16 7.25
CA ASN A 3 -35.85 32.80 6.94
C ASN A 3 -36.07 32.43 5.46
N TRP A 4 -35.28 33.01 4.55
CA TRP A 4 -35.36 32.72 3.11
C TRP A 4 -34.81 31.33 2.78
N LEU A 5 -33.67 30.95 3.39
CA LEU A 5 -33.11 29.60 3.25
C LEU A 5 -34.05 28.54 3.82
N GLN A 6 -34.63 28.78 5.00
CA GLN A 6 -35.60 27.86 5.61
C GLN A 6 -36.86 27.69 4.73
N GLY A 7 -37.37 28.78 4.13
CA GLY A 7 -38.51 28.72 3.23
C GLY A 7 -38.26 27.88 1.96
N ARG A 8 -37.08 28.02 1.33
CA ARG A 8 -36.73 27.19 0.15
C ARG A 8 -36.48 25.74 0.50
N ASP A 9 -35.84 25.48 1.64
CA ASP A 9 -35.54 24.14 2.11
C ASP A 9 -36.82 23.35 2.43
N LEU A 10 -37.81 24.05 3.00
CA LEU A 10 -39.15 23.54 3.24
C LEU A 10 -39.92 23.30 1.92
N ALA A 11 -39.86 24.23 0.97
CA ALA A 11 -40.51 24.07 -0.33
C ALA A 11 -39.96 22.86 -1.13
N VAL A 12 -38.64 22.67 -1.12
CA VAL A 12 -38.00 21.51 -1.76
C VAL A 12 -38.36 20.21 -1.02
N PHE A 13 -38.36 20.24 0.32
CA PHE A 13 -38.80 19.10 1.12
C PHE A 13 -40.24 18.69 0.78
N HIS A 14 -41.17 19.65 0.73
CA HIS A 14 -42.57 19.40 0.39
C HIS A 14 -42.74 18.86 -1.04
N SER A 15 -41.98 19.40 -1.99
CA SER A 15 -41.98 18.89 -3.38
C SER A 15 -41.53 17.43 -3.46
N VAL A 16 -40.53 17.04 -2.67
CA VAL A 16 -40.04 15.64 -2.61
C VAL A 16 -41.02 14.75 -1.85
N ALA A 17 -41.54 15.21 -0.70
CA ALA A 17 -42.47 14.46 0.14
C ALA A 17 -43.80 14.18 -0.57
N GLY A 18 -44.32 15.14 -1.32
CA GLY A 18 -45.58 15.04 -2.07
C GLY A 18 -45.49 14.25 -3.38
N ARG A 19 -44.30 13.86 -3.85
CA ARG A 19 -44.14 13.14 -5.12
C ARG A 19 -44.22 11.63 -4.92
N HIS A 20 -44.99 10.93 -5.76
CA HIS A 20 -45.13 9.47 -5.69
C HIS A 20 -44.26 8.76 -6.72
N TRP A 21 -43.27 7.99 -6.25
CA TRP A 21 -42.33 7.25 -7.10
C TRP A 21 -42.46 5.74 -6.81
N PRO A 22 -43.21 4.98 -7.64
CA PRO A 22 -43.59 3.60 -7.35
C PRO A 22 -42.41 2.66 -7.08
N GLY A 23 -41.30 2.81 -7.80
CA GLY A 23 -40.08 2.01 -7.60
C GLY A 23 -39.23 2.45 -6.39
N ALA A 24 -39.36 3.69 -5.94
CA ALA A 24 -38.52 4.26 -4.88
C ALA A 24 -39.11 4.02 -3.47
N ASP A 25 -40.42 3.84 -3.38
CA ASP A 25 -41.16 3.63 -2.13
C ASP A 25 -40.68 2.43 -1.29
N PRO A 26 -40.45 1.23 -1.86
CA PRO A 26 -39.88 0.12 -1.11
C PRO A 26 -38.36 0.20 -0.96
N LEU A 27 -37.65 0.73 -1.97
CA LEU A 27 -36.19 0.68 -2.06
C LEU A 27 -35.48 1.73 -1.19
N LEU A 28 -35.93 2.99 -1.20
CA LEU A 28 -35.25 4.07 -0.48
C LEU A 28 -35.29 3.92 1.05
N PRO A 29 -36.40 3.47 1.68
CA PRO A 29 -36.41 3.18 3.11
C PRO A 29 -35.54 1.97 3.49
N GLN A 30 -35.40 0.98 2.60
CA GLN A 30 -34.48 -0.14 2.81
C GLN A 30 -33.01 0.31 2.70
N LEU A 31 -32.69 1.11 1.68
CA LEU A 31 -31.37 1.69 1.47
C LEU A 31 -30.95 2.61 2.64
N SER A 32 -31.88 3.42 3.16
CA SER A 32 -31.60 4.24 4.34
C SER A 32 -31.32 3.38 5.59
N ARG A 33 -31.90 2.18 5.70
CA ARG A 33 -31.65 1.27 6.81
C ARG A 33 -30.31 0.53 6.67
N SER A 34 -29.95 0.09 5.47
CA SER A 34 -28.66 -0.58 5.23
C SER A 34 -27.46 0.36 5.44
N ALA A 35 -27.66 1.67 5.24
CA ALA A 35 -26.67 2.70 5.53
C ALA A 35 -26.46 2.98 7.04
N ASN A 36 -27.25 2.37 7.94
CA ASN A 36 -27.07 2.55 9.38
C ASN A 36 -25.73 1.95 9.85
N HIS A 37 -25.11 2.62 10.82
CA HIS A 37 -23.81 2.25 11.41
C HIS A 37 -22.67 2.03 10.39
N GLY A 38 -22.85 2.48 9.14
CA GLY A 38 -21.88 2.30 8.07
C GLY A 38 -21.85 0.89 7.45
N LEU A 39 -22.78 -0.02 7.77
CA LEU A 39 -22.75 -1.41 7.28
C LEU A 39 -22.69 -1.49 5.75
N LEU A 40 -23.54 -0.71 5.06
CA LEU A 40 -23.51 -0.62 3.60
C LEU A 40 -22.09 -0.32 3.08
N TRP A 41 -21.42 0.67 3.67
CA TRP A 41 -20.11 1.13 3.23
C TRP A 41 -19.00 0.13 3.54
N PHE A 42 -19.06 -0.57 4.68
CA PHE A 42 -18.16 -1.68 4.97
C PHE A 42 -18.37 -2.84 3.98
N GLY A 43 -19.62 -3.19 3.68
CA GLY A 43 -19.95 -4.19 2.65
C GLY A 43 -19.45 -3.79 1.27
N THR A 44 -19.63 -2.53 0.86
CA THR A 44 -19.09 -1.99 -0.39
C THR A 44 -17.56 -2.04 -0.41
N ALA A 45 -16.88 -1.71 0.70
CA ALA A 45 -15.43 -1.80 0.79
C ALA A 45 -14.92 -3.23 0.62
N VAL A 46 -15.57 -4.21 1.26
CA VAL A 46 -15.27 -5.64 1.08
C VAL A 46 -15.52 -6.06 -0.36
N GLY A 47 -16.62 -5.63 -0.97
CA GLY A 47 -16.93 -5.91 -2.37
C GLY A 47 -15.88 -5.35 -3.34
N ILE A 48 -15.45 -4.09 -3.17
CA ILE A 48 -14.37 -3.48 -3.96
C ILE A 48 -13.06 -4.26 -3.78
N ALA A 49 -12.74 -4.66 -2.55
CA ALA A 49 -11.51 -5.39 -2.26
C ALA A 49 -11.52 -6.82 -2.82
N ALA A 50 -12.68 -7.48 -2.88
CA ALA A 50 -12.85 -8.84 -3.40
C ALA A 50 -12.95 -8.89 -4.93
N LEU A 51 -13.73 -7.98 -5.54
CA LEU A 51 -13.94 -7.92 -6.98
C LEU A 51 -12.80 -7.22 -7.71
N GLY A 52 -12.10 -6.31 -7.03
CA GLY A 52 -10.97 -5.61 -7.61
C GLY A 52 -9.68 -6.42 -7.48
N THR A 53 -9.10 -6.82 -8.61
CA THR A 53 -7.86 -7.60 -8.67
C THR A 53 -6.59 -6.79 -8.35
N SER A 54 -6.66 -5.46 -8.42
CA SER A 54 -5.49 -4.58 -8.28
C SER A 54 -5.23 -4.11 -6.85
N ALA A 55 -4.00 -3.70 -6.55
CA ALA A 55 -3.71 -3.00 -5.29
C ALA A 55 -4.46 -1.67 -5.17
N ARG A 56 -4.77 -1.04 -6.31
CA ARG A 56 -5.55 0.21 -6.41
C ARG A 56 -6.96 0.07 -5.84
N SER A 57 -7.67 -1.04 -6.11
CA SER A 57 -9.02 -1.27 -5.56
C SER A 57 -8.98 -1.40 -4.04
N ARG A 58 -8.02 -2.17 -3.50
CA ARG A 58 -7.84 -2.36 -2.05
C ARG A 58 -7.52 -1.05 -1.35
N ARG A 59 -6.65 -0.20 -1.92
CA ARG A 59 -6.37 1.14 -1.39
C ARG A 59 -7.61 2.04 -1.44
N ALA A 60 -8.36 2.00 -2.53
CA ALA A 60 -9.61 2.77 -2.65
C ALA A 60 -10.63 2.37 -1.58
N ALA A 61 -10.82 1.07 -1.33
CA ALA A 61 -11.69 0.55 -0.28
C ALA A 61 -11.24 1.02 1.11
N LEU A 62 -9.96 0.86 1.44
CA LEU A 62 -9.39 1.31 2.73
C LEU A 62 -9.53 2.83 2.91
N ARG A 63 -9.27 3.61 1.86
CA ARG A 63 -9.39 5.06 1.90
C ARG A 63 -10.83 5.51 2.05
N GLY A 64 -11.78 4.84 1.41
CA GLY A 64 -13.20 5.05 1.61
C GLY A 64 -13.59 4.86 3.08
N VAL A 65 -13.20 3.73 3.68
CA VAL A 65 -13.47 3.43 5.10
C VAL A 65 -12.82 4.45 6.03
N ALA A 66 -11.55 4.79 5.80
CA ALA A 66 -10.83 5.78 6.61
C ALA A 66 -11.48 7.17 6.50
N SER A 67 -11.90 7.58 5.30
CA SER A 67 -12.59 8.86 5.09
C SER A 67 -13.93 8.90 5.82
N LEU A 68 -14.69 7.80 5.78
CA LEU A 68 -15.93 7.64 6.56
C LEU A 68 -15.67 7.74 8.06
N ALA A 69 -14.60 7.12 8.58
CA ALA A 69 -14.24 7.19 9.98
C ALA A 69 -13.92 8.63 10.41
N VAL A 70 -13.13 9.37 9.61
CA VAL A 70 -12.83 10.79 9.85
C VAL A 70 -14.10 11.64 9.83
N ALA A 71 -14.99 11.44 8.86
CA ALA A 71 -16.26 12.15 8.78
C ALA A 71 -17.17 11.86 9.99
N SER A 72 -17.28 10.59 10.38
CA SER A 72 -18.05 10.17 11.56
C SER A 72 -17.52 10.80 12.84
N ALA A 73 -16.19 10.82 13.02
CA ALA A 73 -15.56 11.48 14.15
C ALA A 73 -15.89 12.98 14.16
N ALA A 74 -15.66 13.69 13.05
CA ALA A 74 -15.92 15.13 12.94
C ALA A 74 -17.38 15.51 13.23
N ILE A 75 -18.34 14.72 12.78
CA ILE A 75 -19.77 14.97 13.00
C ILE A 75 -20.17 14.72 14.45
N ASN A 76 -19.65 13.66 15.06
CA ASN A 76 -20.01 13.31 16.43
C ASN A 76 -19.33 14.23 17.45
N THR A 77 -18.16 14.80 17.15
CA THR A 77 -17.45 15.72 18.04
C THR A 77 -17.88 17.18 17.88
N VAL A 78 -17.98 17.67 16.64
CA VAL A 78 -18.21 19.09 16.34
C VAL A 78 -19.58 19.33 15.70
N GLY A 79 -20.00 18.45 14.79
CA GLY A 79 -21.18 18.68 13.96
C GLY A 79 -22.51 18.69 14.73
N LYS A 80 -22.77 17.69 15.58
CA LYS A 80 -24.07 17.53 16.26
C LYS A 80 -24.37 18.58 17.33
N GLY A 81 -23.33 19.23 17.87
CA GLY A 81 -23.46 20.29 18.86
C GLY A 81 -23.58 21.70 18.27
N ALA A 82 -23.19 21.89 17.00
CA ALA A 82 -23.05 23.21 16.40
C ALA A 82 -24.37 23.92 16.08
N VAL A 83 -25.41 23.18 15.64
CA VAL A 83 -26.71 23.76 15.30
C VAL A 83 -27.84 22.90 15.85
N ARG A 84 -28.61 23.45 16.79
CA ARG A 84 -29.82 22.82 17.33
C ARG A 84 -31.00 22.99 16.36
N ARG A 85 -30.97 22.27 15.24
CA ARG A 85 -32.05 22.25 14.26
C ARG A 85 -33.06 21.12 14.55
N GLN A 86 -34.34 21.47 14.59
CA GLN A 86 -35.44 20.51 14.67
C GLN A 86 -35.64 19.79 13.33
N ARG A 87 -36.03 18.51 13.38
CA ARG A 87 -36.30 17.68 12.19
C ARG A 87 -37.57 18.12 11.44
N PRO A 88 -37.71 17.79 10.15
CA PRO A 88 -38.95 18.03 9.41
C PRO A 88 -40.17 17.36 10.07
N ILE A 89 -41.33 18.01 9.96
CA ILE A 89 -42.61 17.47 10.41
C ILE A 89 -43.08 16.44 9.38
N LEU A 90 -43.49 15.25 9.85
CA LEU A 90 -43.77 14.09 9.01
C LEU A 90 -45.19 14.06 8.42
N ASP A 91 -46.05 15.03 8.77
CA ASP A 91 -47.48 15.05 8.40
C ASP A 91 -47.72 14.94 6.88
N GLN A 92 -46.74 15.33 6.07
CA GLN A 92 -46.81 15.25 4.61
C GLN A 92 -46.02 14.07 4.00
N VAL A 93 -45.40 13.22 4.82
CA VAL A 93 -44.64 12.05 4.38
C VAL A 93 -45.51 10.80 4.56
N PRO A 94 -45.87 10.07 3.49
CA PRO A 94 -46.64 8.83 3.58
C PRO A 94 -46.07 7.85 4.61
N VAL A 95 -46.94 7.24 5.42
CA VAL A 95 -46.54 6.35 6.53
C VAL A 95 -45.60 5.23 6.08
N MET A 96 -45.81 4.68 4.87
CA MET A 96 -44.98 3.63 4.28
C MET A 96 -43.52 4.04 4.04
N ARG A 97 -43.23 5.34 3.95
CA ARG A 97 -41.87 5.90 3.75
C ARG A 97 -41.19 6.28 5.05
N GLN A 98 -41.95 6.44 6.13
CA GLN A 98 -41.42 6.84 7.42
C GLN A 98 -40.56 5.71 8.01
N LEU A 99 -39.46 6.06 8.64
CA LEU A 99 -38.64 5.08 9.35
C LEU A 99 -39.39 4.59 10.59
N LYS A 100 -39.34 3.27 10.84
CA LYS A 100 -39.95 2.65 12.04
C LYS A 100 -39.49 3.27 13.37
N ARG A 101 -38.25 3.80 13.41
CA ARG A 101 -37.70 4.48 14.58
C ARG A 101 -37.17 5.84 14.16
N GLN A 102 -37.78 6.89 14.69
CA GLN A 102 -37.38 8.26 14.42
C GLN A 102 -36.15 8.66 15.27
N PRO A 103 -35.16 9.38 14.72
CA PRO A 103 -34.00 9.79 15.49
C PRO A 103 -34.35 10.95 16.45
N ILE A 104 -34.03 10.79 17.73
CA ILE A 104 -34.28 11.79 18.79
C ILE A 104 -33.23 12.92 18.86
N THR A 105 -32.21 12.88 18.01
CA THR A 105 -31.10 13.86 17.98
C THR A 105 -31.32 14.95 16.93
N THR A 106 -30.54 16.04 17.00
CA THR A 106 -30.58 17.18 16.06
C THR A 106 -30.55 16.75 14.59
N SER A 107 -31.23 17.51 13.72
CA SER A 107 -31.30 17.18 12.29
C SER A 107 -30.02 17.57 11.53
N PHE A 108 -29.24 18.52 12.04
CA PHE A 108 -28.09 19.09 11.35
C PHE A 108 -26.76 18.67 11.98
N PRO A 109 -25.73 18.34 11.17
CA PRO A 109 -25.78 17.96 9.76
C PRO A 109 -26.23 16.50 9.58
N SER A 110 -26.58 16.08 8.36
CA SER A 110 -26.95 14.69 8.10
C SER A 110 -25.74 13.75 8.13
N GLY A 111 -25.66 12.89 9.16
CA GLY A 111 -24.58 11.91 9.30
C GLY A 111 -24.52 10.89 8.16
N HIS A 112 -25.66 10.39 7.69
CA HIS A 112 -25.71 9.45 6.56
C HIS A 112 -25.20 10.06 5.27
N ALA A 113 -25.59 11.31 4.97
CA ALA A 113 -25.11 12.02 3.78
C ALA A 113 -23.60 12.27 3.84
N ALA A 114 -23.09 12.62 5.02
CA ALA A 114 -21.67 12.84 5.22
C ALA A 114 -20.85 11.54 5.09
N SER A 115 -21.28 10.44 5.72
CA SER A 115 -20.61 9.14 5.59
C SER A 115 -20.62 8.65 4.14
N ALA A 116 -21.73 8.82 3.43
CA ALA A 116 -21.86 8.46 2.02
C ALA A 116 -20.90 9.26 1.13
N ALA A 117 -20.89 10.60 1.29
CA ALA A 117 -20.03 11.47 0.52
C ALA A 117 -18.54 11.26 0.85
N ALA A 118 -18.19 11.05 2.12
CA ALA A 118 -16.82 10.77 2.55
C ALA A 118 -16.29 9.46 1.97
N PHE A 119 -17.09 8.39 2.04
CA PHE A 119 -16.71 7.10 1.49
C PHE A 119 -16.52 7.17 -0.03
N ALA A 120 -17.52 7.68 -0.76
CA ALA A 120 -17.47 7.77 -2.22
C ALA A 120 -16.31 8.65 -2.71
N THR A 121 -16.08 9.80 -2.06
CA THR A 121 -14.96 10.69 -2.38
C THR A 121 -13.63 10.00 -2.07
N GLY A 122 -13.50 9.34 -0.92
CA GLY A 122 -12.31 8.59 -0.54
C GLY A 122 -11.94 7.50 -1.54
N VAL A 123 -12.94 6.75 -2.04
CA VAL A 123 -12.75 5.76 -3.11
C VAL A 123 -12.33 6.44 -4.41
N ALA A 124 -13.02 7.50 -4.84
CA ALA A 124 -12.76 8.22 -6.09
C ALA A 124 -11.36 8.85 -6.15
N LEU A 125 -10.83 9.29 -5.00
CA LEU A 125 -9.48 9.85 -4.88
C LEU A 125 -8.36 8.82 -5.16
N GLU A 126 -8.62 7.52 -5.02
CA GLU A 126 -7.66 6.44 -5.36
C GLU A 126 -8.01 5.74 -6.68
N SER A 127 -9.30 5.60 -7.00
CA SER A 127 -9.76 4.95 -8.22
C SER A 127 -11.00 5.66 -8.76
N LYS A 128 -10.82 6.40 -9.87
CA LYS A 128 -11.92 7.08 -10.57
C LYS A 128 -13.01 6.10 -11.02
N GLY A 129 -12.62 4.90 -11.48
CA GLY A 129 -13.56 3.85 -11.92
C GLY A 129 -14.44 3.34 -10.78
N TRP A 130 -13.86 2.88 -9.68
CA TRP A 130 -14.65 2.47 -8.50
C TRP A 130 -15.42 3.63 -7.88
N GLY A 131 -14.86 4.84 -7.90
CA GLY A 131 -15.55 6.06 -7.49
C GLY A 131 -16.84 6.31 -8.29
N ALA A 132 -16.77 6.15 -9.61
CA ALA A 132 -17.94 6.28 -10.50
C ALA A 132 -19.01 5.20 -10.23
N VAL A 133 -18.62 3.99 -9.85
CA VAL A 133 -19.55 2.91 -9.45
C VAL A 133 -20.23 3.23 -8.11
N VAL A 134 -19.49 3.77 -7.14
CA VAL A 134 -19.99 4.03 -5.77
C VAL A 134 -20.82 5.32 -5.69
N ALA A 135 -20.50 6.34 -6.49
CA ALA A 135 -21.13 7.66 -6.42
C ALA A 135 -22.67 7.63 -6.55
N PRO A 136 -23.29 6.89 -7.49
CA PRO A 136 -24.75 6.77 -7.58
C PRO A 136 -25.40 6.24 -6.29
N VAL A 137 -24.76 5.26 -5.64
CA VAL A 137 -25.26 4.70 -4.37
C VAL A 137 -25.18 5.74 -3.25
N ALA A 138 -24.10 6.51 -3.18
CA ALA A 138 -23.95 7.59 -2.21
C ALA A 138 -24.98 8.71 -2.40
N VAL A 139 -25.24 9.09 -3.65
CA VAL A 139 -26.29 10.06 -4.00
C VAL A 139 -27.67 9.52 -3.61
N ALA A 140 -27.96 8.25 -3.89
CA ALA A 140 -29.24 7.62 -3.53
C ALA A 140 -29.44 7.55 -2.00
N VAL A 141 -28.40 7.20 -1.24
CA VAL A 141 -28.44 7.22 0.24
C VAL A 141 -28.71 8.64 0.74
N ALA A 142 -28.02 9.66 0.22
CA ALA A 142 -28.23 11.05 0.60
C ALA A 142 -29.66 11.52 0.29
N ALA A 143 -30.16 11.23 -0.92
CA ALA A 143 -31.52 11.57 -1.34
C ALA A 143 -32.59 10.86 -0.49
N SER A 144 -32.36 9.60 -0.11
CA SER A 144 -33.29 8.85 0.75
C SER A 144 -33.58 9.53 2.08
N ARG A 145 -32.66 10.38 2.60
CA ARG A 145 -32.83 11.10 3.87
C ARG A 145 -33.83 12.25 3.77
N VAL A 146 -33.91 12.89 2.60
CA VAL A 146 -34.97 13.87 2.31
C VAL A 146 -36.28 13.12 2.07
N TYR A 147 -36.22 12.06 1.26
CA TYR A 147 -37.40 11.27 0.87
C TYR A 147 -38.16 10.64 2.04
N THR A 148 -37.43 10.12 3.04
CA THR A 148 -38.00 9.48 4.24
C THR A 148 -38.43 10.48 5.32
N GLY A 149 -38.31 11.78 5.06
CA GLY A 149 -38.82 12.81 5.97
C GLY A 149 -37.88 13.22 7.11
N VAL A 150 -36.68 12.65 7.17
CA VAL A 150 -35.84 12.72 8.39
C VAL A 150 -34.85 13.87 8.40
N HIS A 151 -34.59 14.50 7.25
CA HIS A 151 -33.68 15.63 7.09
C HIS A 151 -34.18 16.60 6.01
N TYR A 152 -33.83 17.88 6.18
CA TYR A 152 -34.01 18.85 5.10
C TYR A 152 -32.91 18.72 4.04
N PRO A 153 -33.16 19.13 2.78
CA PRO A 153 -32.14 19.17 1.73
C PRO A 153 -30.83 19.85 2.14
N SER A 154 -30.88 20.98 2.86
CA SER A 154 -29.67 21.65 3.32
C SER A 154 -28.90 20.88 4.40
N ASP A 155 -29.58 20.07 5.24
CA ASP A 155 -28.91 19.16 6.20
C ASP A 155 -28.09 18.10 5.44
N VAL A 156 -28.60 17.63 4.30
CA VAL A 156 -27.96 16.65 3.42
C VAL A 156 -26.79 17.28 2.67
N LEU A 157 -26.96 18.47 2.11
CA LEU A 157 -25.88 19.20 1.42
C LEU A 157 -24.72 19.54 2.37
N ALA A 158 -25.03 20.05 3.57
CA ALA A 158 -24.02 20.33 4.59
C ALA A 158 -23.31 19.06 5.06
N GLY A 159 -24.06 17.97 5.27
CA GLY A 159 -23.48 16.65 5.56
C GLY A 159 -22.53 16.20 4.46
N ALA A 160 -22.97 16.24 3.21
CA ALA A 160 -22.15 15.85 2.06
C ALA A 160 -20.87 16.70 1.95
N ALA A 161 -20.96 18.02 2.11
CA ALA A 161 -19.80 18.92 2.08
C ALA A 161 -18.79 18.59 3.19
N LEU A 162 -19.25 18.32 4.41
CA LEU A 162 -18.38 17.88 5.51
C LEU A 162 -17.72 16.52 5.21
N GLY A 163 -18.47 15.59 4.60
CA GLY A 163 -17.95 14.29 4.20
C GLY A 163 -16.85 14.40 3.14
N VAL A 164 -17.08 15.21 2.10
CA VAL A 164 -16.06 15.54 1.07
C VAL A 164 -14.84 16.17 1.73
N GLY A 165 -15.04 17.16 2.60
CA GLY A 165 -13.96 17.83 3.34
C GLY A 165 -13.12 16.85 4.16
N ALA A 166 -13.75 15.89 4.86
CA ALA A 166 -13.05 14.85 5.62
C ALA A 166 -12.16 13.96 4.73
N ALA A 167 -12.64 13.59 3.53
CA ALA A 167 -11.86 12.82 2.57
C ALA A 167 -10.63 13.59 2.05
N PHE A 168 -10.78 14.89 1.78
CA PHE A 168 -9.66 15.76 1.38
C PHE A 168 -8.70 16.06 2.54
N ALA A 169 -9.18 16.21 3.76
CA ALA A 169 -8.32 16.34 4.95
C ALA A 169 -7.46 15.09 5.14
N LEU A 170 -8.06 13.89 4.99
CA LEU A 170 -7.30 12.64 4.99
C LEU A 170 -6.30 12.58 3.82
N ARG A 171 -6.61 13.17 2.67
CA ARG A 171 -5.67 13.32 1.53
C ARG A 171 -4.48 14.22 1.82
N GLY A 172 -4.64 15.26 2.62
CA GLY A 172 -3.51 16.06 3.08
C GLY A 172 -2.55 15.28 3.98
N VAL A 173 -3.07 14.38 4.82
CA VAL A 173 -2.27 13.59 5.77
C VAL A 173 -1.71 12.30 5.16
N VAL A 174 -2.50 11.65 4.31
CA VAL A 174 -2.19 10.40 3.62
C VAL A 174 -2.33 10.66 2.12
N PRO A 175 -1.25 11.05 1.41
CA PRO A 175 -1.33 11.41 -0.01
C PRO A 175 -1.87 10.26 -0.87
N THR A 176 -2.57 10.60 -1.95
CA THR A 176 -2.91 9.61 -2.98
C THR A 176 -1.70 9.33 -3.85
N ARG A 177 -1.67 8.16 -4.51
CA ARG A 177 -0.53 7.77 -5.37
C ARG A 177 -0.18 8.82 -6.42
N GLY A 178 -1.17 9.45 -7.05
CA GLY A 178 -0.96 10.48 -8.06
C GLY A 178 -0.45 11.84 -7.53
N GLN A 179 -0.37 12.04 -6.22
CA GLN A 179 0.26 13.24 -5.62
C GLN A 179 1.73 13.03 -5.28
N LEU A 180 2.17 11.77 -5.29
CA LEU A 180 3.57 11.49 -5.02
C LEU A 180 4.35 11.86 -6.30
N PRO A 181 5.44 12.64 -6.17
CA PRO A 181 6.27 12.95 -7.33
C PRO A 181 6.76 11.63 -7.95
N ALA A 182 6.80 11.59 -9.28
CA ALA A 182 7.40 10.47 -9.99
C ALA A 182 8.81 10.26 -9.42
N PRO A 183 9.21 9.01 -9.10
CA PRO A 183 10.52 8.80 -8.54
C PRO A 183 11.60 9.37 -9.47
N GLY A 184 12.72 9.83 -8.91
CA GLY A 184 13.93 10.04 -9.71
C GLY A 184 14.23 8.75 -10.46
N ARG A 185 14.21 8.82 -11.79
CA ARG A 185 14.31 7.68 -12.70
C ARG A 185 15.21 8.10 -13.86
N PRO A 186 16.54 7.97 -13.73
CA PRO A 186 17.41 8.18 -14.88
C PRO A 186 16.94 7.25 -16.01
N PRO A 187 16.79 7.77 -17.24
CA PRO A 187 16.35 6.97 -18.36
C PRO A 187 17.34 5.83 -18.58
N GLY A 188 16.83 4.63 -18.85
CA GLY A 188 17.61 3.46 -19.21
C GLY A 188 17.31 3.07 -20.64
N GLU A 189 18.33 2.65 -21.37
CA GLU A 189 18.15 2.07 -22.70
C GLU A 189 17.77 0.59 -22.57
N ALA A 190 16.65 0.21 -23.18
CA ALA A 190 16.20 -1.17 -23.30
C ALA A 190 15.58 -1.41 -24.69
N PRO A 191 15.68 -2.62 -25.24
CA PRO A 191 15.06 -2.93 -26.52
C PRO A 191 13.53 -2.86 -26.42
N ALA A 192 12.87 -2.31 -27.43
CA ALA A 192 11.43 -2.42 -27.56
C ALA A 192 11.05 -3.86 -27.94
N LEU A 193 10.18 -4.49 -27.16
CA LEU A 193 9.77 -5.90 -27.32
C LEU A 193 8.27 -5.98 -27.64
N PRO A 194 7.81 -5.55 -28.84
CA PRO A 194 6.40 -5.58 -29.20
C PRO A 194 5.87 -7.02 -29.18
N GLY A 195 4.75 -7.21 -28.48
CA GLY A 195 4.16 -8.53 -28.26
C GLY A 195 5.00 -9.48 -27.42
N GLY A 196 6.10 -9.01 -26.81
CA GLY A 196 6.98 -9.82 -25.97
C GLY A 196 8.07 -10.60 -26.71
N LYS A 197 8.30 -10.33 -28.00
CA LYS A 197 9.33 -11.03 -28.79
C LYS A 197 10.71 -10.87 -28.14
N GLY A 198 11.35 -11.98 -27.76
CA GLY A 198 12.66 -11.97 -27.09
C GLY A 198 12.61 -11.78 -25.58
N LEU A 199 11.42 -11.69 -24.98
CA LEU A 199 11.22 -11.72 -23.53
C LEU A 199 11.07 -13.17 -23.05
N VAL A 200 11.84 -13.54 -22.01
CA VAL A 200 11.65 -14.82 -21.30
C VAL A 200 11.20 -14.53 -19.88
N VAL A 201 9.95 -14.88 -19.54
CA VAL A 201 9.33 -14.62 -18.24
C VAL A 201 9.40 -15.88 -17.37
N VAL A 202 10.13 -15.81 -16.26
CA VAL A 202 10.17 -16.89 -15.26
C VAL A 202 9.12 -16.64 -14.18
N VAL A 203 8.28 -17.64 -13.94
CA VAL A 203 7.14 -17.57 -13.02
C VAL A 203 7.35 -18.53 -11.86
N ASN A 204 7.26 -18.02 -10.63
CA ASN A 204 7.27 -18.84 -9.42
C ASN A 204 5.87 -19.37 -9.11
N GLN A 205 5.63 -20.66 -9.36
CA GLN A 205 4.31 -21.29 -9.16
C GLN A 205 3.83 -21.28 -7.70
N ALA A 206 4.74 -21.21 -6.73
CA ALA A 206 4.37 -21.14 -5.31
C ALA A 206 4.01 -19.73 -4.83
N SER A 207 4.15 -18.71 -5.69
CA SER A 207 4.01 -17.32 -5.29
C SER A 207 2.59 -16.80 -5.55
N GLY A 208 1.82 -16.60 -4.48
CA GLY A 208 0.58 -15.81 -4.48
C GLY A 208 -0.31 -16.01 -5.72
N THR A 209 -0.41 -14.98 -6.55
CA THR A 209 -1.23 -14.94 -7.78
C THR A 209 -0.39 -15.10 -9.06
N ALA A 210 0.84 -15.60 -8.96
CA ALA A 210 1.80 -15.62 -10.07
C ALA A 210 1.30 -16.45 -11.26
N THR A 211 0.68 -17.61 -11.04
CA THR A 211 0.12 -18.44 -12.12
C THR A 211 -1.03 -17.74 -12.86
N ALA A 212 -1.93 -17.07 -12.12
CA ALA A 212 -3.00 -16.27 -12.74
C ALA A 212 -2.42 -15.07 -13.52
N THR A 213 -1.37 -14.44 -12.98
CA THR A 213 -0.66 -13.34 -13.65
C THR A 213 0.04 -13.82 -14.91
N ALA A 214 0.62 -15.03 -14.90
CA ALA A 214 1.25 -15.65 -16.07
C ALA A 214 0.27 -15.88 -17.22
N ALA A 215 -0.98 -16.27 -16.92
CA ALA A 215 -2.03 -16.36 -17.93
C ALA A 215 -2.31 -14.99 -18.59
N MET A 216 -2.40 -13.93 -17.80
CA MET A 216 -2.56 -12.56 -18.32
C MET A 216 -1.34 -12.09 -19.12
N VAL A 217 -0.12 -12.51 -18.73
CA VAL A 217 1.11 -12.23 -19.49
C VAL A 217 1.06 -12.88 -20.87
N ARG A 218 0.63 -14.14 -20.97
CA ARG A 218 0.48 -14.84 -22.26
C ARG A 218 -0.53 -14.15 -23.17
N GLU A 219 -1.62 -13.62 -22.61
CA GLU A 219 -2.63 -12.88 -23.36
C GLU A 219 -2.09 -11.51 -23.84
N ALA A 220 -1.42 -10.77 -22.97
CA ALA A 220 -0.91 -9.42 -23.29
C ALA A 220 0.35 -9.43 -24.16
N LEU A 221 1.18 -10.47 -24.06
CA LEU A 221 2.49 -10.61 -24.70
C LEU A 221 2.59 -12.01 -25.37
N PRO A 222 1.88 -12.25 -26.48
CA PRO A 222 1.73 -13.58 -27.07
C PRO A 222 3.02 -14.20 -27.63
N GLN A 223 4.07 -13.39 -27.85
CA GLN A 223 5.39 -13.85 -28.32
C GLN A 223 6.41 -14.01 -27.20
N ALA A 224 6.03 -13.75 -25.94
CA ALA A 224 6.89 -13.98 -24.79
C ALA A 224 6.98 -15.47 -24.46
N GLU A 225 8.17 -15.95 -24.12
CA GLU A 225 8.36 -17.28 -23.57
C GLU A 225 8.04 -17.26 -22.08
N VAL A 226 7.05 -18.04 -21.62
CA VAL A 226 6.66 -18.08 -20.20
C VAL A 226 7.03 -19.42 -19.60
N VAL A 227 8.01 -19.42 -18.69
CA VAL A 227 8.55 -20.60 -18.01
C VAL A 227 8.05 -20.62 -16.57
N GLU A 228 7.11 -21.53 -16.28
CA GLU A 228 6.63 -21.75 -14.91
C GLU A 228 7.46 -22.85 -14.25
N CYS A 229 7.95 -22.59 -13.03
CA CYS A 229 8.76 -23.55 -12.30
C CYS A 229 8.54 -23.50 -10.78
N ALA A 230 8.97 -24.57 -10.11
CA ALA A 230 8.96 -24.66 -8.66
C ALA A 230 10.07 -23.77 -8.04
N PRO A 231 9.94 -23.35 -6.78
CA PRO A 231 10.93 -22.49 -6.12
C PRO A 231 12.39 -22.97 -6.19
N ALA A 232 12.60 -24.29 -6.14
CA ALA A 232 13.93 -24.89 -6.19
C ALA A 232 14.63 -24.70 -7.56
N ASP A 233 13.87 -24.56 -8.64
CA ASP A 233 14.38 -24.48 -10.01
C ASP A 233 14.52 -23.04 -10.51
N LEU A 234 14.04 -22.05 -9.74
CA LEU A 234 13.98 -20.64 -10.16
C LEU A 234 15.34 -20.10 -10.58
N SER A 235 16.38 -20.34 -9.79
CA SER A 235 17.73 -19.83 -10.08
C SER A 235 18.23 -20.36 -11.43
N GLY A 236 18.13 -21.68 -11.65
CA GLY A 236 18.56 -22.29 -12.91
C GLY A 236 17.71 -21.88 -14.11
N ALA A 237 16.41 -21.65 -13.92
CA ALA A 237 15.52 -21.16 -14.95
C ALA A 237 15.85 -19.72 -15.36
N MET A 238 16.12 -18.84 -14.39
CA MET A 238 16.50 -17.44 -14.64
C MET A 238 17.85 -17.32 -15.34
N GLU A 239 18.84 -18.12 -14.95
CA GLU A 239 20.14 -18.17 -15.63
C GLU A 239 20.00 -18.61 -17.11
N LYS A 240 19.22 -19.65 -17.36
CA LYS A 240 18.93 -20.11 -18.73
C LYS A 240 18.15 -19.07 -19.54
N ALA A 241 17.22 -18.37 -18.91
CA ALA A 241 16.44 -17.31 -19.54
C ALA A 241 17.34 -16.12 -19.92
N ALA A 242 18.25 -15.73 -19.02
CA ALA A 242 19.21 -14.67 -19.28
C ALA A 242 20.14 -15.01 -20.46
N GLY A 243 20.59 -16.26 -20.58
CA GLY A 243 21.46 -16.68 -21.69
C GLY A 243 20.83 -16.68 -23.09
N ARG A 244 19.50 -16.59 -23.23
CA ARG A 244 18.81 -16.70 -24.54
C ARG A 244 17.83 -15.56 -24.87
N GLY A 245 17.39 -14.80 -23.88
CA GLY A 245 16.48 -13.68 -24.06
C GLY A 245 17.20 -12.36 -24.38
N GLN A 246 16.45 -11.38 -24.88
CA GLN A 246 16.89 -9.97 -24.92
C GLN A 246 16.55 -9.23 -23.63
N ALA A 247 15.58 -9.73 -22.87
CA ALA A 247 15.22 -9.25 -21.54
C ALA A 247 14.75 -10.41 -20.65
N LEU A 248 15.00 -10.27 -19.34
CA LEU A 248 14.53 -11.22 -18.34
C LEU A 248 13.21 -10.70 -17.75
N GLY A 249 12.15 -11.48 -17.86
CA GLY A 249 10.90 -11.24 -17.17
C GLY A 249 10.79 -12.07 -15.90
N VAL A 250 10.14 -11.53 -14.87
CA VAL A 250 9.87 -12.27 -13.63
C VAL A 250 8.45 -12.04 -13.14
N CYS A 251 7.80 -13.12 -12.70
CA CYS A 251 6.52 -13.07 -12.01
C CYS A 251 6.59 -13.84 -10.68
N GLY A 252 6.48 -13.10 -9.58
CA GLY A 252 6.55 -13.66 -8.23
C GLY A 252 6.52 -12.58 -7.14
N GLY A 253 6.88 -12.95 -5.92
CA GLY A 253 7.04 -12.05 -4.78
C GLY A 253 8.41 -11.38 -4.73
N ASP A 254 8.65 -10.55 -3.71
CA ASP A 254 9.86 -9.70 -3.64
C ASP A 254 11.16 -10.50 -3.66
N GLY A 255 11.24 -11.67 -3.01
CA GLY A 255 12.42 -12.55 -3.07
C GLY A 255 12.67 -13.14 -4.46
N THR A 256 11.62 -13.54 -5.18
CA THR A 256 11.74 -14.00 -6.58
C THR A 256 12.20 -12.87 -7.51
N VAL A 257 11.69 -11.66 -7.30
CA VAL A 257 12.08 -10.47 -8.07
C VAL A 257 13.53 -10.08 -7.76
N ASN A 258 13.96 -10.21 -6.50
CA ASN A 258 15.35 -10.01 -6.08
C ASN A 258 16.32 -10.97 -6.78
N LEU A 259 15.98 -12.26 -6.83
CA LEU A 259 16.78 -13.26 -7.53
C LEU A 259 16.92 -12.90 -9.02
N ALA A 260 15.81 -12.56 -9.68
CA ALA A 260 15.82 -12.15 -11.08
C ALA A 260 16.66 -10.89 -11.32
N ALA A 261 16.59 -9.90 -10.41
CA ALA A 261 17.42 -8.71 -10.49
C ALA A 261 18.91 -9.00 -10.33
N SER A 262 19.27 -9.95 -9.46
CA SER A 262 20.64 -10.39 -9.26
C SER A 262 21.21 -11.04 -10.54
N VAL A 263 20.42 -11.92 -11.17
CA VAL A 263 20.76 -12.55 -12.45
C VAL A 263 20.86 -11.50 -13.56
N ALA A 264 19.85 -10.65 -13.70
CA ALA A 264 19.82 -9.59 -14.71
C ALA A 264 21.01 -8.63 -14.60
N ALA A 265 21.39 -8.23 -13.37
CA ALA A 265 22.55 -7.39 -13.14
C ALA A 265 23.88 -8.08 -13.50
N THR A 266 23.99 -9.38 -13.20
CA THR A 266 25.18 -10.17 -13.52
C THR A 266 25.36 -10.34 -15.03
N HIS A 267 24.27 -10.51 -15.78
CA HIS A 267 24.28 -10.66 -17.24
C HIS A 267 24.16 -9.33 -18.00
N GLY A 268 24.02 -8.19 -17.30
CA GLY A 268 23.83 -6.88 -17.94
C GLY A 268 22.52 -6.74 -18.71
N MET A 269 21.48 -7.46 -18.31
CA MET A 269 20.20 -7.53 -19.03
C MET A 269 19.11 -6.62 -18.45
N PRO A 270 18.22 -6.06 -19.29
CA PRO A 270 17.01 -5.41 -18.83
C PRO A 270 16.05 -6.38 -18.13
N LEU A 271 15.47 -5.93 -17.01
CA LEU A 271 14.51 -6.69 -16.21
C LEU A 271 13.07 -6.19 -16.41
N ALA A 272 12.12 -7.09 -16.63
CA ALA A 272 10.68 -6.81 -16.62
C ALA A 272 10.03 -7.49 -15.40
N VAL A 273 9.26 -6.72 -14.62
CA VAL A 273 8.66 -7.21 -13.36
C VAL A 273 7.15 -7.25 -13.48
N PHE A 274 6.56 -8.43 -13.25
CA PHE A 274 5.12 -8.64 -13.21
C PHE A 274 4.68 -8.97 -11.77
N PRO A 275 3.71 -8.23 -11.19
CA PRO A 275 3.31 -8.41 -9.79
C PRO A 275 2.60 -9.74 -9.59
N GLY A 276 3.29 -10.73 -9.01
CA GLY A 276 2.76 -12.08 -8.75
C GLY A 276 2.65 -12.46 -7.27
N GLY A 277 3.28 -11.72 -6.36
CA GLY A 277 3.29 -12.00 -4.93
C GLY A 277 2.32 -11.16 -4.11
N THR A 278 2.44 -11.29 -2.78
CA THR A 278 1.53 -10.65 -1.82
C THR A 278 1.78 -9.15 -1.65
N LEU A 279 3.05 -8.73 -1.60
CA LEU A 279 3.46 -7.36 -1.26
C LEU A 279 3.91 -6.55 -2.47
N ASN A 280 4.64 -7.16 -3.42
CA ASN A 280 5.07 -6.58 -4.70
C ASN A 280 5.68 -5.18 -4.56
N HIS A 281 6.51 -4.97 -3.54
CA HIS A 281 7.03 -3.65 -3.20
C HIS A 281 7.80 -3.04 -4.37
N PHE A 282 8.68 -3.81 -5.00
CA PHE A 282 9.49 -3.31 -6.11
C PHE A 282 8.66 -2.98 -7.35
N ALA A 283 7.74 -3.88 -7.76
CA ALA A 283 6.83 -3.62 -8.89
C ALA A 283 5.99 -2.34 -8.67
N TYR A 284 5.49 -2.13 -7.45
CA TYR A 284 4.74 -0.93 -7.13
C TYR A 284 5.62 0.32 -7.10
N ASP A 285 6.87 0.25 -6.67
CA ASP A 285 7.79 1.40 -6.76
C ASP A 285 8.12 1.77 -8.22
N LEU A 286 8.10 0.80 -9.14
CA LEU A 286 8.22 1.03 -10.59
C LEU A 286 6.96 1.66 -11.22
N GLY A 287 5.82 1.66 -10.54
CA GLY A 287 4.58 2.12 -11.18
C GLY A 287 3.70 1.00 -11.73
N ILE A 288 4.15 -0.25 -11.64
CA ILE A 288 3.50 -1.41 -12.27
C ILE A 288 2.53 -2.05 -11.28
N GLU A 289 1.23 -1.82 -11.46
CA GLU A 289 0.14 -2.47 -10.73
C GLU A 289 -0.57 -3.54 -11.55
N THR A 290 -0.44 -3.50 -12.88
CA THR A 290 -1.09 -4.45 -13.80
C THR A 290 -0.11 -4.99 -14.84
N VAL A 291 -0.46 -6.15 -15.42
CA VAL A 291 0.30 -6.74 -16.54
C VAL A 291 0.30 -5.81 -17.76
N GLN A 292 -0.81 -5.10 -18.01
CA GLN A 292 -0.94 -4.18 -19.13
C GLN A 292 0.01 -2.98 -19.01
N GLU A 293 0.22 -2.45 -17.81
CA GLU A 293 1.19 -1.38 -17.58
C GLU A 293 2.62 -1.86 -17.91
N ALA A 294 3.00 -3.07 -17.47
CA ALA A 294 4.30 -3.66 -17.82
C ALA A 294 4.43 -3.97 -19.33
N ALA A 295 3.39 -4.52 -19.95
CA ALA A 295 3.37 -4.85 -21.38
C ALA A 295 3.49 -3.61 -22.27
N ALA A 296 2.86 -2.49 -21.88
CA ALA A 296 2.99 -1.21 -22.57
C ALA A 296 4.43 -0.69 -22.52
N ALA A 297 5.07 -0.72 -21.35
CA ALA A 297 6.46 -0.30 -21.19
C ALA A 297 7.42 -1.18 -22.02
N LEU A 298 7.23 -2.50 -22.00
CA LEU A 298 7.97 -3.45 -22.83
C LEU A 298 7.83 -3.17 -24.32
N THR A 299 6.60 -2.90 -24.79
CA THR A 299 6.32 -2.62 -26.20
C THR A 299 6.97 -1.32 -26.66
N ALA A 300 7.00 -0.30 -25.80
CA ALA A 300 7.64 0.99 -26.09
C ALA A 300 9.17 0.96 -25.96
N GLY A 301 9.73 0.01 -25.20
CA GLY A 301 11.14 0.04 -24.80
C GLY A 301 11.40 1.02 -23.64
N ASP A 302 10.34 1.42 -22.93
CA ASP A 302 10.42 2.37 -21.83
C ASP A 302 11.10 1.71 -20.61
N ALA A 303 12.29 2.20 -20.28
CA ALA A 303 13.08 1.69 -19.17
C ALA A 303 13.80 2.79 -18.39
N ILE A 304 14.17 2.43 -17.17
CA ILE A 304 14.87 3.29 -16.22
C ILE A 304 16.07 2.54 -15.66
N ARG A 305 17.08 3.28 -15.19
CA ARG A 305 18.16 2.71 -14.37
C ARG A 305 17.80 2.81 -12.89
N VAL A 306 18.07 1.74 -12.15
CA VAL A 306 17.86 1.68 -10.69
C VAL A 306 19.13 1.21 -10.00
N ASP A 307 19.30 1.64 -8.75
CA ASP A 307 20.40 1.21 -7.92
C ASP A 307 20.15 -0.19 -7.35
N LEU A 308 21.24 -0.93 -7.13
CA LEU A 308 21.23 -2.17 -6.37
C LEU A 308 21.99 -2.01 -5.06
N GLY A 309 21.40 -2.51 -3.98
CA GLY A 309 22.15 -2.77 -2.76
C GLY A 309 22.99 -4.03 -2.95
N ARG A 310 24.25 -4.00 -2.51
CA ARG A 310 25.14 -5.15 -2.54
C ARG A 310 25.69 -5.41 -1.14
N PHE A 311 25.76 -6.67 -0.75
CA PHE A 311 26.43 -7.10 0.48
C PHE A 311 27.47 -8.17 0.15
N ARG A 312 28.62 -8.08 0.82
CA ARG A 312 29.75 -8.99 0.63
C ARG A 312 30.22 -9.54 1.96
N PRO A 313 30.57 -10.84 2.04
CA PRO A 313 31.39 -11.33 3.13
C PRO A 313 32.66 -10.47 3.24
N GLY A 314 33.11 -10.17 4.46
CA GLY A 314 34.37 -9.47 4.65
C GLY A 314 35.58 -10.26 4.11
N PRO A 315 36.78 -9.66 4.07
CA PRO A 315 37.99 -10.27 3.50
C PRO A 315 38.41 -11.61 4.12
N ASN A 316 37.90 -11.94 5.31
CA ASN A 316 38.12 -13.22 6.02
C ASN A 316 36.88 -14.13 6.03
N GLY A 317 35.84 -13.81 5.26
CA GLY A 317 34.64 -14.63 5.10
C GLY A 317 34.85 -15.76 4.09
N PRO A 318 33.99 -16.80 4.08
CA PRO A 318 34.03 -17.82 3.03
C PRO A 318 33.91 -17.15 1.66
N GLU A 319 34.76 -17.54 0.71
CA GLU A 319 34.66 -17.11 -0.68
C GLU A 319 33.26 -17.45 -1.21
N GLY A 320 32.53 -16.44 -1.64
CA GLY A 320 31.17 -16.56 -2.15
C GLY A 320 30.84 -15.35 -3.02
N ALA A 321 29.91 -15.53 -3.95
CA ALA A 321 29.45 -14.46 -4.82
C ALA A 321 28.82 -13.32 -4.01
N ASP A 322 28.98 -12.09 -4.51
CA ASP A 322 28.31 -10.90 -3.98
C ASP A 322 26.79 -11.14 -3.91
N GLY A 323 26.16 -10.79 -2.79
CA GLY A 323 24.71 -10.83 -2.65
C GLY A 323 24.07 -9.46 -2.95
N TYR A 324 22.86 -9.45 -3.51
CA TYR A 324 22.17 -8.22 -3.91
C TYR A 324 20.80 -8.06 -3.24
N PHE A 325 20.38 -6.81 -3.03
CA PHE A 325 19.05 -6.46 -2.55
C PHE A 325 18.46 -5.25 -3.29
N LEU A 326 17.21 -5.39 -3.70
CA LEU A 326 16.40 -4.36 -4.33
C LEU A 326 15.74 -3.45 -3.30
N ASN A 327 15.21 -3.96 -2.18
CA ASN A 327 14.42 -3.16 -1.25
C ASN A 327 15.17 -2.88 0.05
N ALA A 328 15.51 -3.92 0.81
CA ALA A 328 16.10 -3.77 2.12
C ALA A 328 16.92 -4.96 2.57
N PHE A 329 17.91 -4.65 3.40
CA PHE A 329 18.73 -5.58 4.17
C PHE A 329 18.53 -5.31 5.67
N SER A 330 18.53 -6.33 6.51
CA SER A 330 18.33 -6.16 7.95
C SER A 330 19.01 -7.23 8.81
N MET A 331 19.36 -6.85 10.04
CA MET A 331 19.94 -7.72 11.07
C MET A 331 19.35 -7.45 12.46
N GLY A 332 19.41 -8.45 13.33
CA GLY A 332 18.92 -8.39 14.71
C GLY A 332 17.48 -8.91 14.86
N ALA A 333 16.59 -8.06 15.37
CA ALA A 333 15.20 -8.41 15.67
C ALA A 333 14.34 -8.78 14.43
N TYR A 334 14.67 -8.25 13.25
CA TYR A 334 13.79 -8.36 12.07
C TYR A 334 13.77 -9.75 11.41
N PRO A 335 14.91 -10.42 11.15
CA PRO A 335 14.91 -11.79 10.61
C PRO A 335 14.08 -12.77 11.46
N GLU A 336 14.18 -12.69 12.78
CA GLU A 336 13.38 -13.52 13.68
C GLU A 336 11.90 -13.16 13.60
N LEU A 337 11.55 -11.87 13.52
CA LEU A 337 10.17 -11.44 13.34
C LEU A 337 9.56 -12.04 12.06
N VAL A 338 10.30 -12.00 10.95
CA VAL A 338 9.87 -12.62 9.68
C VAL A 338 9.70 -14.13 9.85
N ARG A 339 10.71 -14.82 10.39
CA ARG A 339 10.69 -16.28 10.61
C ARG A 339 9.53 -16.72 11.51
N THR A 340 9.31 -16.04 12.63
CA THR A 340 8.20 -16.34 13.54
C THR A 340 6.87 -16.04 12.88
N ARG A 341 6.75 -14.92 12.15
CA ARG A 341 5.53 -14.59 11.41
C ARG A 341 5.21 -15.66 10.38
N GLU A 342 6.19 -16.11 9.60
CA GLU A 342 5.99 -17.14 8.58
C GLU A 342 5.63 -18.51 9.17
N HIS A 343 6.25 -18.89 10.28
CA HIS A 343 5.91 -20.12 10.99
C HIS A 343 4.45 -20.14 11.46
N TRP A 344 3.93 -19.00 11.93
CA TRP A 344 2.58 -18.90 12.49
C TRP A 344 1.52 -18.45 11.48
N SER A 345 1.90 -17.77 10.40
CA SER A 345 0.96 -17.20 9.41
C SER A 345 -0.03 -18.23 8.84
N PRO A 346 0.36 -19.49 8.53
CA PRO A 346 -0.58 -20.51 8.06
C PRO A 346 -1.62 -20.93 9.10
N ARG A 347 -1.30 -20.82 10.40
CA ARG A 347 -2.17 -21.31 11.49
C ARG A 347 -3.16 -20.28 11.99
N ILE A 348 -2.75 -19.01 12.03
CA ILE A 348 -3.51 -17.93 12.70
C ILE A 348 -3.68 -16.68 11.83
N GLY A 349 -3.26 -16.73 10.57
CA GLY A 349 -3.29 -15.60 9.65
C GLY A 349 -2.13 -14.62 9.85
N GLY A 350 -1.82 -13.87 8.78
CA GLY A 350 -0.59 -13.06 8.72
C GLY A 350 -0.53 -11.84 9.64
N TRP A 351 -1.67 -11.27 10.06
CA TRP A 351 -1.71 -10.15 11.00
C TRP A 351 -1.53 -10.61 12.46
N PRO A 352 -2.29 -11.60 12.97
CA PRO A 352 -2.04 -12.15 14.30
C PRO A 352 -0.63 -12.73 14.46
N ALA A 353 -0.12 -13.42 13.42
CA ALA A 353 1.25 -13.93 13.40
C ALA A 353 2.30 -12.81 13.50
N GLY A 354 2.05 -11.65 12.88
CA GLY A 354 2.94 -10.49 12.99
C GLY A 354 2.98 -9.91 14.40
N VAL A 355 1.85 -9.84 15.10
CA VAL A 355 1.77 -9.35 16.49
C VAL A 355 2.49 -10.31 17.44
N LEU A 356 2.28 -11.62 17.28
CA LEU A 356 2.96 -12.63 18.08
C LEU A 356 4.46 -12.62 17.85
N ALA A 357 4.90 -12.50 16.59
CA ALA A 357 6.31 -12.38 16.25
C ALA A 357 6.95 -11.15 16.92
N ALA A 358 6.28 -9.99 16.88
CA ALA A 358 6.75 -8.79 17.56
C ALA A 358 6.85 -9.00 19.09
N LEU A 359 5.84 -9.59 19.73
CA LEU A 359 5.86 -9.87 21.17
C LEU A 359 6.96 -10.87 21.57
N HIS A 360 7.20 -11.89 20.73
CA HIS A 360 8.23 -12.90 20.96
C HIS A 360 9.63 -12.27 20.91
N VAL A 361 9.92 -11.52 19.84
CA VAL A 361 11.20 -10.84 19.64
C VAL A 361 11.47 -9.81 20.74
N LEU A 362 10.44 -9.05 21.15
CA LEU A 362 10.56 -8.07 22.22
C LEU A 362 10.84 -8.66 23.61
N ARG A 363 10.47 -9.94 23.84
CA ARG A 363 10.67 -10.64 25.12
C ARG A 363 11.94 -11.49 25.15
N GLY A 364 12.37 -12.03 24.01
CA GLY A 364 13.40 -13.06 23.95
C GLY A 364 14.81 -12.59 23.57
N GLN A 365 14.95 -11.50 22.79
CA GLN A 365 16.25 -11.20 22.19
C GLN A 365 17.22 -10.46 23.12
N ARG A 366 18.51 -10.80 22.97
CA ARG A 366 19.64 -9.99 23.43
C ARG A 366 20.13 -9.14 22.26
N PRO A 367 20.55 -7.89 22.49
CA PRO A 367 21.08 -7.06 21.42
C PRO A 367 22.30 -7.74 20.77
N LEU A 368 22.37 -7.68 19.45
CA LEU A 368 23.51 -8.12 18.65
C LEU A 368 24.70 -7.21 18.94
N GLU A 369 25.78 -7.78 19.47
CA GLU A 369 27.05 -7.06 19.60
C GLU A 369 27.71 -6.99 18.23
N ALA A 370 27.80 -5.79 17.67
CA ALA A 370 28.45 -5.56 16.38
C ALA A 370 29.22 -4.25 16.38
N GLU A 371 30.26 -4.20 15.57
CA GLU A 371 31.01 -3.00 15.27
C GLU A 371 30.46 -2.36 14.00
N LEU A 372 29.79 -1.22 14.16
CA LEU A 372 29.26 -0.45 13.05
C LEU A 372 30.18 0.73 12.76
N GLN A 373 30.85 0.72 11.61
CA GLN A 373 31.75 1.80 11.18
C GLN A 373 32.84 2.15 12.22
N GLY A 374 33.55 1.15 12.75
CA GLY A 374 34.64 1.39 13.71
C GLY A 374 34.19 1.51 15.17
N ARG A 375 32.89 1.43 15.46
CA ARG A 375 32.35 1.61 16.82
C ARG A 375 31.54 0.41 17.26
N ARG A 376 32.04 -0.31 18.26
CA ARG A 376 31.34 -1.44 18.89
C ARG A 376 30.16 -0.94 19.71
N ARG A 377 28.95 -1.40 19.38
CA ARG A 377 27.71 -1.05 20.08
C ARG A 377 26.72 -2.22 20.05
N PRO A 378 25.93 -2.42 21.12
CA PRO A 378 24.81 -3.34 21.08
C PRO A 378 23.75 -2.81 20.10
N LEU A 379 23.28 -3.67 19.18
CA LEU A 379 22.29 -3.36 18.15
C LEU A 379 21.06 -4.26 18.34
N TRP A 380 19.87 -3.67 18.47
CA TRP A 380 18.62 -4.42 18.42
C TRP A 380 18.14 -4.64 16.99
N LEU A 381 18.33 -3.61 16.16
CA LEU A 381 17.92 -3.63 14.78
C LEU A 381 18.91 -2.82 13.96
N LEU A 382 19.41 -3.43 12.90
CA LEU A 382 19.99 -2.71 11.78
C LEU A 382 19.08 -2.93 10.59
N PHE A 383 18.68 -1.84 9.94
CA PHE A 383 17.94 -1.85 8.70
C PHE A 383 18.68 -0.96 7.70
N VAL A 384 18.90 -1.47 6.49
CA VAL A 384 19.58 -0.79 5.40
C VAL A 384 18.65 -0.83 4.20
N GLY A 385 18.00 0.29 3.90
CA GLY A 385 17.14 0.45 2.74
C GLY A 385 17.94 0.79 1.47
N ASN A 386 17.58 0.18 0.35
CA ASN A 386 18.10 0.55 -0.97
C ASN A 386 17.31 1.77 -1.49
N GLY A 387 17.80 2.97 -1.17
CA GLY A 387 17.12 4.23 -1.41
C GLY A 387 16.33 4.75 -0.20
N LEU A 388 15.97 6.03 -0.24
CA LEU A 388 15.33 6.70 0.89
C LEU A 388 13.85 6.34 1.06
N PHE A 389 13.51 5.64 2.15
CA PHE A 389 12.12 5.45 2.56
C PHE A 389 11.59 6.70 3.28
N GLN A 390 10.88 7.56 2.56
CA GLN A 390 10.17 8.69 3.16
C GLN A 390 8.76 8.26 3.58
N ARG A 391 8.39 8.58 4.82
CA ARG A 391 7.02 8.44 5.32
C ARG A 391 6.31 9.78 5.15
N VAL A 392 5.08 9.75 4.64
CA VAL A 392 4.15 10.89 4.73
C VAL A 392 3.05 10.50 5.71
N GLY A 393 3.07 11.09 6.92
CA GLY A 393 2.14 10.74 7.99
C GLY A 393 2.33 9.32 8.53
N PRO A 394 1.25 8.65 9.03
CA PRO A 394 1.31 7.29 9.56
C PRO A 394 1.43 6.20 8.48
N ALA A 395 1.52 6.57 7.19
CA ALA A 395 1.60 5.63 6.09
C ALA A 395 2.96 4.90 6.04
N PRO A 396 3.00 3.68 5.47
CA PRO A 396 4.26 2.98 5.19
C PRO A 396 5.21 3.87 4.36
N GLY A 397 6.49 3.83 4.68
CA GLY A 397 7.50 4.61 3.96
C GLY A 397 7.63 4.14 2.51
N ARG A 398 7.84 5.09 1.58
CA ARG A 398 8.08 4.81 0.15
C ARG A 398 9.36 5.44 -0.35
N ARG A 399 9.90 4.87 -1.43
CA ARG A 399 11.08 5.39 -2.12
C ARG A 399 10.68 6.39 -3.19
N HIS A 400 11.19 7.61 -3.08
CA HIS A 400 10.97 8.69 -4.06
C HIS A 400 12.08 8.76 -5.10
N ASN A 401 13.11 7.94 -4.99
CA ASN A 401 14.16 7.83 -6.00
C ASN A 401 14.73 6.41 -5.90
N LEU A 402 14.80 5.72 -7.04
CA LEU A 402 15.39 4.38 -7.12
C LEU A 402 16.88 4.44 -7.53
N ALA A 403 17.35 5.62 -7.94
CA ALA A 403 18.72 5.94 -8.35
C ALA A 403 19.30 7.12 -7.54
N ASP A 404 19.24 7.07 -6.21
CA ASP A 404 19.78 8.12 -5.33
C ASP A 404 21.25 7.90 -4.93
N GLY A 405 21.82 6.75 -5.28
CA GLY A 405 23.19 6.37 -4.95
C GLY A 405 23.45 6.24 -3.45
N LEU A 406 22.41 6.21 -2.60
CA LEU A 406 22.53 6.19 -1.14
C LEU A 406 21.74 5.03 -0.51
N LEU A 407 22.25 4.55 0.62
CA LEU A 407 21.58 3.61 1.52
C LEU A 407 20.93 4.38 2.67
N ASP A 408 19.70 4.02 3.02
CA ASP A 408 19.00 4.49 4.22
C ASP A 408 19.32 3.57 5.40
N VAL A 409 20.29 3.97 6.24
CA VAL A 409 20.77 3.16 7.36
C VAL A 409 20.06 3.57 8.64
N ARG A 410 19.26 2.65 9.17
CA ARG A 410 18.49 2.82 10.40
C ARG A 410 18.97 1.85 11.45
N VAL A 411 19.37 2.38 12.59
CA VAL A 411 19.90 1.61 13.71
C VAL A 411 19.05 1.84 14.93
N VAL A 412 18.70 0.78 15.65
CA VAL A 412 18.14 0.83 17.00
C VAL A 412 19.17 0.27 17.95
N HIS A 413 19.67 1.11 18.86
CA HIS A 413 20.74 0.73 19.78
C HIS A 413 20.21 0.00 21.02
N GLY A 414 21.03 -0.90 21.57
CA GLY A 414 20.86 -1.59 22.85
C GLY A 414 20.56 -0.66 24.02
N GLY A 415 19.66 -1.08 24.92
CA GLY A 415 19.40 -0.43 26.20
C GLY A 415 18.04 -0.84 26.81
N ARG A 416 17.66 -0.23 27.94
CA ARG A 416 16.39 -0.54 28.63
C ARG A 416 15.18 -0.15 27.76
N GLY A 417 14.15 -0.99 27.73
CA GLY A 417 12.89 -0.74 27.03
C GLY A 417 12.95 -0.88 25.48
N PRO A 418 13.32 -2.05 24.94
CA PRO A 418 13.47 -2.25 23.49
C PRO A 418 12.19 -1.97 22.70
N GLY A 419 11.02 -2.29 23.26
CA GLY A 419 9.72 -2.05 22.61
C GLY A 419 9.42 -0.57 22.37
N LEU A 420 9.62 0.28 23.38
CA LEU A 420 9.41 1.72 23.23
C LEU A 420 10.39 2.35 22.23
N ARG A 421 11.63 1.86 22.19
CA ARG A 421 12.66 2.34 21.24
C ARG A 421 12.39 1.88 19.81
N MET A 422 11.95 0.65 19.60
CA MET A 422 11.51 0.16 18.29
C MET A 422 10.27 0.93 17.80
N LEU A 423 9.32 1.21 18.70
CA LEU A 423 8.13 1.99 18.37
C LEU A 423 8.49 3.45 18.04
N ALA A 424 9.40 4.06 18.81
CA ALA A 424 9.96 5.38 18.51
C ALA A 424 10.69 5.39 17.15
N ALA A 425 11.50 4.38 16.84
CA ALA A 425 12.19 4.25 15.56
C ALA A 425 11.23 4.00 14.37
N ALA A 426 10.12 3.30 14.60
CA ALA A 426 9.08 3.12 13.58
C ALA A 426 8.35 4.43 13.25
N VAL A 427 8.24 5.35 14.22
CA VAL A 427 7.63 6.68 14.03
C VAL A 427 8.67 7.72 13.57
N ALA A 428 9.96 7.42 13.69
CA ALA A 428 11.03 8.37 13.43
C ALA A 428 11.25 8.67 11.93
N GLY A 429 11.45 9.96 11.63
CA GLY A 429 11.69 10.47 10.28
C GLY A 429 13.08 10.14 9.71
N PRO A 430 13.32 10.40 8.41
CA PRO A 430 14.51 9.93 7.67
C PRO A 430 15.87 10.48 8.14
N LEU A 431 15.91 11.42 9.09
CA LEU A 431 17.15 12.07 9.55
C LEU A 431 17.23 12.22 11.08
N THR A 432 16.38 11.51 11.83
CA THR A 432 16.38 11.61 13.29
C THR A 432 17.59 10.89 13.90
N ARG A 433 18.25 11.55 14.86
CA ARG A 433 19.26 10.93 15.71
C ARG A 433 18.89 11.13 17.17
N SER A 434 18.94 10.05 17.93
CA SER A 434 18.79 10.02 19.38
C SER A 434 19.72 8.96 19.96
N PRO A 435 19.96 8.94 21.27
CA PRO A 435 20.69 7.86 21.93
C PRO A 435 20.06 6.47 21.70
N ALA A 436 18.79 6.41 21.26
CA ALA A 436 18.05 5.19 20.97
C ALA A 436 18.06 4.77 19.50
N HIS A 437 18.16 5.73 18.58
CA HIS A 437 17.95 5.50 17.16
C HIS A 437 18.83 6.42 16.32
N ALA A 438 19.41 5.91 15.25
CA ALA A 438 20.10 6.72 14.26
C ALA A 438 19.57 6.38 12.85
N ALA A 439 19.11 7.39 12.13
CA ALA A 439 18.86 7.34 10.69
C ALA A 439 19.95 8.17 9.96
N VAL A 440 20.72 7.52 9.08
CA VAL A 440 21.84 8.15 8.36
C VAL A 440 21.88 7.67 6.91
N ARG A 441 22.18 8.59 5.99
CA ARG A 441 22.44 8.27 4.58
C ARG A 441 23.92 7.99 4.36
N ARG A 442 24.23 6.87 3.71
CA ARG A 442 25.61 6.44 3.42
C ARG A 442 25.68 5.70 2.08
N ARG A 443 26.81 5.76 1.40
CA ARG A 443 27.09 4.92 0.22
C ARG A 443 27.56 3.49 0.59
N ARG A 444 28.09 3.35 1.80
CA ARG A 444 28.73 2.12 2.29
C ARG A 444 28.56 1.99 3.81
N VAL A 445 28.34 0.76 4.25
CA VAL A 445 28.20 0.35 5.66
C VAL A 445 29.08 -0.86 5.90
N ARG A 446 30.08 -0.71 6.77
CA ARG A 446 30.90 -1.83 7.25
C ARG A 446 30.40 -2.29 8.62
N ILE A 447 30.22 -3.60 8.75
CA ILE A 447 29.74 -4.26 9.96
C ILE A 447 30.73 -5.37 10.30
N ALA A 448 31.41 -5.24 11.43
CA ALA A 448 32.42 -6.19 11.88
C ALA A 448 32.09 -6.74 13.27
N GLY A 449 32.85 -7.72 13.74
CA GLY A 449 32.69 -8.31 15.07
C GLY A 449 31.40 -9.12 15.23
N LEU A 450 30.84 -9.61 14.12
CA LEU A 450 29.68 -10.50 14.14
C LEU A 450 30.10 -11.89 14.61
N ALA A 451 29.23 -12.56 15.36
CA ALA A 451 29.42 -13.98 15.63
C ALA A 451 29.21 -14.76 14.32
N PRO A 452 30.06 -15.74 13.97
CA PRO A 452 29.82 -16.61 12.83
C PRO A 452 28.43 -17.25 12.91
N GLY A 453 27.69 -17.25 11.81
CA GLY A 453 26.32 -17.75 11.79
C GLY A 453 25.28 -16.73 12.25
N THR A 454 25.61 -15.44 12.37
CA THR A 454 24.60 -14.42 12.69
C THR A 454 23.59 -14.30 11.54
N PRO A 455 22.28 -14.44 11.80
CA PRO A 455 21.27 -14.36 10.74
C PRO A 455 21.07 -12.92 10.28
N TYR A 456 20.94 -12.75 8.97
CA TYR A 456 20.50 -11.53 8.33
C TYR A 456 19.40 -11.83 7.31
N ALA A 457 18.56 -10.83 7.03
CA ALA A 457 17.48 -10.96 6.07
C ALA A 457 17.59 -9.88 5.00
N TYR A 458 17.32 -10.23 3.75
CA TYR A 458 17.30 -9.31 2.61
C TYR A 458 16.15 -9.67 1.67
N ASP A 459 15.32 -8.68 1.30
CA ASP A 459 14.16 -8.84 0.40
C ASP A 459 13.22 -10.04 0.66
N GLY A 460 13.17 -10.55 1.89
CA GLY A 460 12.35 -11.70 2.28
C GLY A 460 13.12 -13.01 2.45
N GLU A 461 14.37 -13.06 2.00
CA GLU A 461 15.26 -14.21 2.19
C GLU A 461 16.09 -14.08 3.48
N VAL A 462 16.51 -15.20 4.05
CA VAL A 462 17.33 -15.26 5.26
C VAL A 462 18.63 -16.03 4.96
N ALA A 463 19.76 -15.43 5.32
CA ALA A 463 21.07 -16.05 5.22
C ALA A 463 21.89 -15.78 6.49
N HIS A 464 23.09 -16.35 6.56
CA HIS A 464 23.94 -16.29 7.75
C HIS A 464 25.28 -15.64 7.41
N SER A 465 25.73 -14.73 8.28
CA SER A 465 26.97 -13.98 8.06
C SER A 465 28.19 -14.73 8.61
N GLY A 466 29.35 -14.40 8.03
CA GLY A 466 30.64 -14.59 8.72
C GLY A 466 30.84 -13.55 9.83
N THR A 467 32.10 -13.21 10.10
CA THR A 467 32.49 -12.24 11.13
C THR A 467 32.37 -10.78 10.71
N GLU A 468 32.28 -10.54 9.40
CA GLU A 468 32.21 -9.22 8.81
C GLU A 468 31.32 -9.21 7.56
N LEU A 469 30.59 -8.11 7.38
CA LEU A 469 29.81 -7.80 6.19
C LEU A 469 30.07 -6.37 5.73
N LEU A 470 30.31 -6.23 4.43
CA LEU A 470 30.39 -4.94 3.75
C LEU A 470 29.14 -4.74 2.88
N ILE A 471 28.37 -3.70 3.18
CA ILE A 471 27.19 -3.33 2.39
C ILE A 471 27.52 -2.04 1.63
N ASP A 472 27.40 -2.06 0.31
CA ASP A 472 27.54 -0.89 -0.54
C ASP A 472 26.41 -0.79 -1.57
N LYS A 473 26.40 0.33 -2.28
CA LYS A 473 25.41 0.66 -3.28
C LYS A 473 26.08 0.60 -4.65
N LEU A 474 25.44 -0.08 -5.60
CA LEU A 474 25.79 -0.04 -7.01
C LEU A 474 24.84 0.94 -7.71
N PRO A 475 25.32 2.16 -8.03
CA PRO A 475 24.46 3.17 -8.63
C PRO A 475 24.06 2.76 -10.04
N GLU A 476 22.77 2.95 -10.37
CA GLU A 476 22.23 2.74 -11.72
C GLU A 476 22.63 1.38 -12.31
N ALA A 477 22.73 0.33 -11.50
CA ALA A 477 23.32 -0.96 -11.90
C ALA A 477 22.37 -1.84 -12.72
N LEU A 478 21.06 -1.60 -12.64
CA LEU A 478 20.05 -2.43 -13.26
C LEU A 478 19.14 -1.59 -14.16
N THR A 479 18.97 -2.01 -15.42
CA THR A 479 17.92 -1.47 -16.30
C THR A 479 16.62 -2.22 -16.05
N VAL A 480 15.52 -1.50 -15.84
CA VAL A 480 14.20 -2.08 -15.57
C VAL A 480 13.14 -1.42 -16.43
N TYR A 481 12.29 -2.22 -17.08
CA TYR A 481 11.14 -1.71 -17.83
C TYR A 481 10.16 -1.03 -16.87
N CYS A 482 9.71 0.16 -17.25
CA CYS A 482 8.93 1.01 -16.38
C CYS A 482 8.06 1.95 -17.23
N PRO A 483 6.73 2.04 -16.98
CA PRO A 483 5.89 2.97 -17.70
C PRO A 483 6.38 4.41 -17.49
N MET A 484 6.67 5.11 -18.58
CA MET A 484 6.92 6.54 -18.53
C MET A 484 5.56 7.23 -18.37
N SER A 485 5.39 7.96 -17.27
CA SER A 485 4.18 8.76 -17.09
C SER A 485 4.24 9.91 -18.10
N VAL A 486 3.30 9.96 -19.03
CA VAL A 486 3.05 11.15 -19.87
C VAL A 486 2.56 12.30 -19.01
#